data_AF-A0A7S4D446-F1
#
_entry.id   AF-A0A7S4D446-F1
#
_cell.length_a   1.000
_cell.length_b   1.000
_cell.length_c   1.000
_cell.angle_alpha   90.00
_cell.angle_beta   90.00
_cell.angle_gamma   90.00
#
_symmetry.space_group_name_H-M   'P 1'
#
loop_
_entity.id
_entity.type
_entity.pdbx_description
1 polymer ?
#
loop_
_entity_poly.entity_id
_entity_poly.type
_entity_poly.pdbx_seq_one_letter_code
_entity_poly.pdbx_strand_id
1 'polypeptide(L)'
;MHPRRGKFSHAAHFGIRTGVHGRQLPESALVCNVPDPATGAGLLEYDDVRTIFHEFGHLLHSLFAGHGQWAGVGGISTERDFVEAPSQMLEEWPHDARVLRTFARHHKTGEVIPHELVERLRCAEGFGRGLQTSNQMMYAKMSLAYYNSNASSVDIWGTFRTLWRRANLAPFPEGSHFPCAFGHLNGYSATYYTYLWSKVIAKEMFGAFNQTDLLDPTPALRYRRAILEPGGSQPAAQLLRGFLGRDYTSSAWETWFYEDSCLVAEQSEPQLLWRTHNVTLVLLVVVVVFAVGCLLRRWQLQR
;
A
#
# COMPACT_ATOMS: atom_id res chain seq x y z
N MET A 1 -6.39 -7.34 14.16
CA MET A 1 -5.77 -6.01 14.23
C MET A 1 -4.65 -5.89 15.26
N HIS A 2 -4.75 -6.50 16.46
CA HIS A 2 -3.73 -6.31 17.51
C HIS A 2 -2.74 -7.46 17.62
N PRO A 3 -1.49 -7.21 18.04
CA PRO A 3 -0.48 -8.25 18.27
C PRO A 3 -0.90 -9.21 19.38
N ARG A 4 -0.52 -10.48 19.25
CA ARG A 4 -0.68 -11.50 20.30
C ARG A 4 0.30 -12.64 20.07
N ARG A 5 0.65 -13.38 21.12
CA ARG A 5 1.55 -14.53 21.05
C ARG A 5 1.07 -15.54 19.99
N GLY A 6 1.98 -15.97 19.12
CA GLY A 6 1.72 -16.98 18.09
C GLY A 6 0.98 -16.49 16.83
N LYS A 7 0.67 -15.19 16.74
CA LYS A 7 0.08 -14.59 15.54
C LYS A 7 1.15 -14.17 14.55
N PHE A 8 0.83 -14.23 13.25
CA PHE A 8 1.65 -13.66 12.18
C PHE A 8 2.01 -12.19 12.46
N SER A 9 3.30 -11.88 12.37
CA SER A 9 3.88 -10.62 12.87
C SER A 9 3.85 -9.46 11.89
N HIS A 10 3.64 -9.72 10.59
CA HIS A 10 3.54 -8.66 9.58
C HIS A 10 2.08 -8.29 9.29
N ALA A 11 1.90 -7.18 8.60
CA ALA A 11 0.63 -6.87 7.97
C ALA A 11 0.45 -7.76 6.73
N ALA A 12 -0.74 -8.32 6.53
CA ALA A 12 -1.07 -9.14 5.38
C ALA A 12 -2.59 -9.31 5.22
N HIS A 13 -3.01 -9.41 3.97
CA HIS A 13 -4.26 -10.05 3.56
C HIS A 13 -4.07 -11.56 3.40
N PHE A 14 -5.07 -12.34 3.83
CA PHE A 14 -5.15 -13.78 3.59
C PHE A 14 -6.51 -14.14 2.98
N GLY A 15 -6.51 -14.79 1.83
CA GLY A 15 -7.70 -15.44 1.28
C GLY A 15 -8.09 -16.66 2.11
N ILE A 16 -9.32 -16.69 2.63
CA ILE A 16 -9.87 -17.84 3.38
C ILE A 16 -10.65 -18.74 2.41
N ARG A 17 -11.46 -18.13 1.56
CA ARG A 17 -12.26 -18.82 0.54
C ARG A 17 -12.31 -17.99 -0.72
N THR A 18 -11.84 -18.53 -1.84
CA THR A 18 -12.00 -17.88 -3.15
C THR A 18 -13.47 -17.87 -3.55
N GLY A 19 -14.01 -16.73 -3.96
CA GLY A 19 -15.40 -16.66 -4.40
C GLY A 19 -15.62 -17.30 -5.77
N VAL A 20 -16.79 -17.94 -5.96
CA VAL A 20 -17.24 -18.50 -7.24
C VAL A 20 -18.71 -18.19 -7.41
N HIS A 21 -19.05 -17.55 -8.54
CA HIS A 21 -20.41 -17.11 -8.84
C HIS A 21 -21.43 -18.24 -8.70
N GLY A 22 -22.49 -17.99 -7.92
CA GLY A 22 -23.57 -18.96 -7.68
C GLY A 22 -23.18 -20.20 -6.87
N ARG A 23 -21.94 -20.28 -6.35
CA ARG A 23 -21.47 -21.45 -5.56
C ARG A 23 -20.97 -21.08 -4.18
N GLN A 24 -20.09 -20.10 -4.05
CA GLN A 24 -19.54 -19.70 -2.76
C GLN A 24 -19.13 -18.23 -2.74
N LEU A 25 -19.37 -17.55 -1.62
CA LEU A 25 -18.97 -16.16 -1.44
C LEU A 25 -17.48 -16.06 -1.14
N PRO A 26 -16.76 -15.02 -1.58
CA PRO A 26 -15.39 -14.79 -1.19
C PRO A 26 -15.30 -14.49 0.31
N GLU A 27 -14.29 -15.06 0.98
CA GLU A 27 -13.95 -14.79 2.38
C GLU A 27 -12.47 -14.49 2.50
N SER A 28 -12.11 -13.51 3.33
CA SER A 28 -10.74 -13.04 3.48
C SER A 28 -10.54 -12.45 4.86
N ALA A 29 -9.31 -12.51 5.37
CA ALA A 29 -8.91 -11.92 6.63
C ALA A 29 -7.85 -10.84 6.41
N LEU A 30 -8.01 -9.73 7.13
CA LEU A 30 -6.99 -8.71 7.29
C LEU A 30 -6.23 -8.95 8.59
N VAL A 31 -4.92 -9.13 8.51
CA VAL A 31 -4.05 -9.36 9.66
C VAL A 31 -3.06 -8.21 9.73
N CYS A 32 -3.27 -7.27 10.65
CA CYS A 32 -2.30 -6.21 10.99
C CYS A 32 -1.88 -6.35 12.46
N ASN A 33 -0.85 -5.63 12.92
CA ASN A 33 -0.36 -5.66 14.31
C ASN A 33 -0.28 -4.26 14.93
N VAL A 34 -1.39 -3.52 14.85
CA VAL A 34 -1.48 -2.15 15.35
C VAL A 34 -1.68 -2.09 16.88
N PRO A 35 -1.32 -0.97 17.53
CA PRO A 35 -1.48 -0.77 18.97
C PRO A 35 -2.88 -1.14 19.48
N ASP A 36 -2.93 -1.80 20.64
CA ASP A 36 -4.18 -2.29 21.22
C ASP A 36 -4.83 -1.21 22.12
N PRO A 37 -6.04 -0.74 21.81
CA PRO A 37 -6.76 0.21 22.65
C PRO A 37 -7.12 -0.33 24.04
N ALA A 38 -7.03 -1.64 24.27
CA ALA A 38 -7.16 -2.22 25.61
C ALA A 38 -5.92 -1.96 26.50
N THR A 39 -4.76 -1.63 25.90
CA THR A 39 -3.49 -1.42 26.60
C THR A 39 -3.02 0.03 26.60
N GLY A 40 -3.80 0.94 26.01
CA GLY A 40 -3.49 2.36 25.88
C GLY A 40 -4.47 3.07 24.97
N ALA A 41 -4.09 4.22 24.42
CA ALA A 41 -4.98 4.99 23.53
C ALA A 41 -5.18 4.36 22.13
N GLY A 42 -4.47 3.26 21.80
CA GLY A 42 -4.62 2.54 20.52
C GLY A 42 -4.30 3.39 19.29
N LEU A 43 -3.36 4.33 19.40
CA LEU A 43 -3.05 5.31 18.36
C LEU A 43 -2.22 4.68 17.24
N LEU A 44 -2.54 5.02 15.99
CA LEU A 44 -1.80 4.55 14.81
C LEU A 44 -0.82 5.62 14.31
N GLU A 45 0.39 5.18 13.97
CA GLU A 45 1.31 6.01 13.20
C GLU A 45 0.77 6.22 11.77
N TYR A 46 1.36 7.17 11.03
CA TYR A 46 0.97 7.39 9.64
C TYR A 46 1.19 6.13 8.78
N ASP A 47 2.34 5.50 8.98
CA ASP A 47 2.71 4.29 8.24
C ASP A 47 1.82 3.10 8.61
N ASP A 48 1.29 3.03 9.83
CA ASP A 48 0.25 2.05 10.19
C ASP A 48 -1.02 2.26 9.35
N VAL A 49 -1.44 3.51 9.16
CA VAL A 49 -2.62 3.82 8.33
C VAL A 49 -2.37 3.50 6.87
N ARG A 50 -1.23 3.90 6.31
CA ARG A 50 -0.84 3.50 4.95
C ARG A 50 -0.83 1.98 4.79
N THR A 51 -0.27 1.26 5.76
CA THR A 51 -0.23 -0.20 5.76
C THR A 51 -1.63 -0.79 5.79
N ILE A 52 -2.55 -0.25 6.58
CA ILE A 52 -3.96 -0.69 6.57
C ILE A 52 -4.60 -0.45 5.21
N PHE A 53 -4.39 0.72 4.58
CA PHE A 53 -4.92 1.01 3.24
C PHE A 53 -4.38 0.04 2.19
N HIS A 54 -3.08 -0.27 2.25
CA HIS A 54 -2.43 -1.26 1.39
C HIS A 54 -3.12 -2.63 1.52
N GLU A 55 -3.17 -3.19 2.74
CA GLU A 55 -3.73 -4.52 2.96
C GLU A 55 -5.25 -4.57 2.69
N PHE A 56 -5.94 -3.45 2.95
CA PHE A 56 -7.37 -3.34 2.62
C PHE A 56 -7.59 -3.33 1.10
N GLY A 57 -6.64 -2.85 0.30
CA GLY A 57 -6.66 -2.99 -1.16
C GLY A 57 -6.66 -4.43 -1.62
N HIS A 58 -5.78 -5.28 -1.06
CA HIS A 58 -5.78 -6.72 -1.30
C HIS A 58 -7.09 -7.39 -0.89
N LEU A 59 -7.65 -6.97 0.25
CA LEU A 59 -8.95 -7.43 0.71
C LEU A 59 -10.07 -7.08 -0.28
N LEU A 60 -10.16 -5.82 -0.71
CA LEU A 60 -11.16 -5.38 -1.68
C LEU A 60 -11.02 -6.12 -3.01
N HIS A 61 -9.80 -6.28 -3.51
CA HIS A 61 -9.53 -7.02 -4.74
C HIS A 61 -10.03 -8.46 -4.59
N SER A 62 -9.71 -9.13 -3.48
CA SER A 62 -10.15 -10.50 -3.22
C SER A 62 -11.67 -10.66 -3.17
N LEU A 63 -12.37 -9.69 -2.60
CA LEU A 63 -13.83 -9.70 -2.51
C LEU A 63 -14.47 -9.44 -3.87
N PHE A 64 -14.02 -8.44 -4.63
CA PHE A 64 -14.62 -8.11 -5.93
C PHE A 64 -14.28 -9.12 -7.03
N ALA A 65 -13.08 -9.70 -7.01
CA ALA A 65 -12.69 -10.81 -7.90
C ALA A 65 -13.32 -12.16 -7.50
N GLY A 66 -14.18 -12.20 -6.47
CA GLY A 66 -14.85 -13.40 -5.98
C GLY A 66 -16.16 -13.74 -6.71
N HIS A 67 -16.44 -13.08 -7.84
CA HIS A 67 -17.69 -13.23 -8.58
C HIS A 67 -17.48 -13.85 -9.98
N GLY A 68 -16.31 -14.41 -10.25
CA GLY A 68 -16.01 -15.15 -11.48
C GLY A 68 -16.46 -16.61 -11.44
N GLN A 69 -16.29 -17.32 -12.56
CA GLN A 69 -16.63 -18.75 -12.67
C GLN A 69 -15.50 -19.68 -12.20
N TRP A 70 -14.26 -19.21 -12.22
CA TRP A 70 -13.06 -20.05 -12.07
C TRP A 70 -12.27 -19.65 -10.83
N ALA A 71 -12.14 -20.56 -9.87
CA ALA A 71 -11.40 -20.30 -8.64
C ALA A 71 -9.89 -20.04 -8.87
N GLY A 72 -9.28 -20.65 -9.90
CA GLY A 72 -7.84 -20.51 -10.18
C GLY A 72 -7.39 -19.11 -10.62
N VAL A 73 -8.33 -18.26 -11.03
CA VAL A 73 -8.09 -16.86 -11.43
C VAL A 73 -8.96 -15.88 -10.62
N GLY A 74 -9.64 -16.37 -9.59
CA GLY A 74 -10.43 -15.53 -8.68
C GLY A 74 -9.56 -14.91 -7.59
N GLY A 75 -10.07 -13.87 -6.94
CA GLY A 75 -9.31 -13.15 -5.93
C GLY A 75 -8.12 -12.38 -6.52
N ILE A 76 -7.01 -12.29 -5.77
CA ILE A 76 -5.76 -11.62 -6.18
C ILE A 76 -4.82 -12.53 -7.00
N SER A 77 -5.32 -13.60 -7.60
CA SER A 77 -4.53 -14.51 -8.44
C SER A 77 -4.22 -13.91 -9.82
N THR A 78 -3.63 -12.72 -9.84
CA THR A 78 -3.16 -12.00 -11.04
C THR A 78 -1.69 -12.29 -11.33
N GLU A 79 -1.13 -11.67 -12.36
CA GLU A 79 0.32 -11.66 -12.55
C GLU A 79 1.04 -11.14 -11.32
N ARG A 80 2.17 -11.78 -11.00
CA ARG A 80 2.95 -11.49 -9.78
C ARG A 80 3.47 -10.07 -9.74
N ASP A 81 3.74 -9.46 -10.89
CA ASP A 81 4.22 -8.10 -11.01
C ASP A 81 3.09 -7.04 -11.02
N PHE A 82 1.83 -7.47 -11.05
CA PHE A 82 0.66 -6.59 -10.95
C PHE A 82 -0.04 -6.63 -9.59
N VAL A 83 0.10 -7.72 -8.83
CA VAL A 83 -0.71 -7.98 -7.63
C VAL A 83 -0.65 -6.86 -6.58
N GLU A 84 0.49 -6.17 -6.45
CA GLU A 84 0.68 -5.06 -5.50
C GLU A 84 0.20 -3.70 -6.05
N ALA A 85 -0.10 -3.57 -7.34
CA ALA A 85 -0.46 -2.28 -7.91
C ALA A 85 -1.82 -1.77 -7.36
N PRO A 86 -2.87 -2.61 -7.24
CA PRO A 86 -4.12 -2.23 -6.60
C PRO A 86 -3.97 -1.76 -5.14
N SER A 87 -3.16 -2.46 -4.32
CA SER A 87 -2.93 -2.12 -2.91
C SER A 87 -2.10 -0.84 -2.78
N GLN A 88 -1.01 -0.71 -3.52
CA GLN A 88 -0.16 0.48 -3.50
C GLN A 88 -0.84 1.72 -4.04
N MET A 89 -1.82 1.59 -4.95
CA MET A 89 -2.63 2.72 -5.39
C MET A 89 -3.49 3.27 -4.25
N LEU A 90 -4.03 2.41 -3.38
CA LEU A 90 -4.82 2.85 -2.23
C LEU A 90 -3.98 3.52 -1.15
N GLU A 91 -2.66 3.32 -1.11
CA GLU A 91 -1.75 4.08 -0.24
C GLU A 91 -1.78 5.58 -0.54
N GLU A 92 -2.24 6.00 -1.72
CA GLU A 92 -2.31 7.41 -2.12
C GLU A 92 -3.43 8.19 -1.39
N TRP A 93 -4.47 7.51 -0.90
CA TRP A 93 -5.61 8.14 -0.21
C TRP A 93 -5.23 8.86 1.09
N PRO A 94 -4.45 8.27 2.02
CA PRO A 94 -4.02 8.96 3.23
C PRO A 94 -3.03 10.11 2.98
N HIS A 95 -2.66 10.46 1.73
CA HIS A 95 -1.95 11.70 1.44
C HIS A 95 -2.89 12.91 1.30
N ASP A 96 -4.19 12.69 1.17
CA ASP A 96 -5.18 13.76 1.01
C ASP A 96 -5.80 14.17 2.35
N ALA A 97 -5.67 15.45 2.70
CA ALA A 97 -6.19 15.97 3.96
C ALA A 97 -7.73 15.84 4.08
N ARG A 98 -8.48 15.93 2.98
CA ARG A 98 -9.94 15.78 2.96
C ARG A 98 -10.32 14.34 3.26
N VAL A 99 -9.58 13.37 2.70
CA VAL A 99 -9.74 11.94 3.02
C VAL A 99 -9.45 11.70 4.50
N LEU A 100 -8.28 12.13 4.99
CA LEU A 100 -7.92 11.92 6.39
C LEU A 100 -8.94 12.56 7.36
N ARG A 101 -9.44 13.76 7.08
CA ARG A 101 -10.46 14.44 7.92
C ARG A 101 -11.76 13.65 8.08
N THR A 102 -12.04 12.66 7.23
CA THR A 102 -13.23 11.81 7.38
C THR A 102 -13.13 10.85 8.58
N PHE A 103 -11.93 10.48 9.02
CA PHE A 103 -11.71 9.52 10.11
C PHE A 103 -10.64 9.93 11.13
N ALA A 104 -9.67 10.77 10.76
CA ALA A 104 -8.58 11.21 11.60
C ALA A 104 -9.02 12.35 12.53
N ARG A 105 -9.22 12.00 13.81
CA ARG A 105 -9.60 12.94 14.87
C ARG A 105 -8.67 12.80 16.06
N HIS A 106 -8.33 13.93 16.67
CA HIS A 106 -7.55 13.95 17.88
C HIS A 106 -8.30 13.25 19.02
N HIS A 107 -7.67 12.27 19.66
CA HIS A 107 -8.36 11.33 20.55
C HIS A 107 -8.95 11.96 21.83
N LYS A 108 -8.48 13.15 22.23
CA LYS A 108 -9.01 13.88 23.40
C LYS A 108 -9.99 14.99 23.03
N THR A 109 -9.72 15.72 21.95
CA THR A 109 -10.45 16.95 21.59
C THR A 109 -11.48 16.73 20.48
N GLY A 110 -11.38 15.63 19.72
CA GLY A 110 -12.25 15.35 18.57
C GLY A 110 -11.98 16.20 17.34
N GLU A 111 -11.02 17.13 17.42
CA GLU A 111 -10.60 18.00 16.30
C GLU A 111 -10.08 17.17 15.14
N VAL A 112 -10.47 17.55 13.92
CA VAL A 112 -10.01 16.87 12.70
C VAL A 112 -8.56 17.22 12.39
N ILE A 113 -7.86 16.35 11.68
CA ILE A 113 -6.48 16.62 11.28
C ILE A 113 -6.34 17.94 10.49
N PRO A 114 -5.42 18.84 10.89
CA PRO A 114 -5.16 20.09 10.18
C PRO A 114 -4.59 19.83 8.78
N HIS A 115 -4.96 20.66 7.80
CA HIS A 115 -4.46 20.54 6.43
C HIS A 115 -2.94 20.73 6.37
N GLU A 116 -2.45 21.75 7.08
CA GLU A 116 -1.03 22.09 7.17
C GLU A 116 -0.18 20.92 7.70
N LEU A 117 -0.70 20.14 8.65
CA LEU A 117 0.00 18.96 9.17
C LEU A 117 0.17 17.89 8.08
N VAL A 118 -0.84 17.70 7.23
CA VAL A 118 -0.78 16.76 6.11
C VAL A 118 0.20 17.22 5.05
N GLU A 119 0.23 18.52 4.72
CA GLU A 119 1.21 19.07 3.77
C GLU A 119 2.65 18.92 4.27
N ARG A 120 2.90 19.17 5.56
CA ARG A 120 4.22 18.94 6.17
C ARG A 120 4.62 17.46 6.14
N LEU A 121 3.66 16.56 6.32
CA LEU A 121 3.90 15.12 6.20
C LEU A 121 4.29 14.73 4.77
N ARG A 122 3.61 15.28 3.74
CA ARG A 122 3.94 15.05 2.33
C ARG A 122 5.34 15.56 1.98
N CYS A 123 5.72 16.73 2.49
CA CYS A 123 7.08 17.26 2.33
C CYS A 123 8.13 16.34 2.99
N ALA A 124 7.87 15.87 4.22
CA ALA A 124 8.78 14.95 4.93
C ALA A 124 8.99 13.63 4.17
N GLU A 125 7.94 13.09 3.55
CA GLU A 125 8.05 11.90 2.69
C GLU A 125 8.88 12.19 1.43
N GLY A 126 8.67 13.35 0.79
CA GLY A 126 9.45 13.79 -0.37
C GLY A 126 10.95 13.80 -0.09
N PHE A 127 11.37 14.28 1.09
CA PHE A 127 12.77 14.28 1.51
C PHE A 127 13.40 12.87 1.55
N GLY A 128 12.65 11.86 2.02
CA GLY A 128 13.14 10.48 2.15
C GLY A 128 13.00 9.62 0.90
N ARG A 129 12.27 10.08 -0.12
CA ARG A 129 11.83 9.27 -1.28
C ARG A 129 12.97 8.61 -2.04
N GLY A 130 14.06 9.34 -2.29
CA GLY A 130 15.22 8.82 -3.02
C GLY A 130 15.92 7.68 -2.26
N LEU A 131 16.13 7.83 -0.95
CA LEU A 131 16.75 6.81 -0.11
C LEU A 131 15.86 5.57 0.02
N GLN A 132 14.55 5.76 0.23
CA GLN A 132 13.58 4.66 0.28
C GLN A 132 13.56 3.86 -1.04
N THR A 133 13.55 4.55 -2.18
CA THR A 133 13.56 3.92 -3.50
C THR A 133 14.87 3.17 -3.75
N SER A 134 16.01 3.75 -3.36
CA SER A 134 17.32 3.09 -3.41
C SER A 134 17.34 1.78 -2.60
N ASN A 135 16.73 1.78 -1.42
CA ASN A 135 16.59 0.57 -0.60
C ASN A 135 15.69 -0.49 -1.24
N GLN A 136 14.55 -0.11 -1.82
CA GLN A 136 13.71 -1.06 -2.57
C GLN A 136 14.47 -1.67 -3.77
N MET A 137 15.26 -0.86 -4.48
CA MET A 137 16.13 -1.34 -5.55
C MET A 137 17.21 -2.29 -5.06
N MET A 138 17.79 -2.05 -3.88
CA MET A 138 18.73 -2.96 -3.24
C MET A 138 18.09 -4.32 -2.96
N TYR A 139 16.88 -4.34 -2.38
CA TYR A 139 16.15 -5.56 -2.09
C TYR A 139 15.80 -6.34 -3.36
N ALA A 140 15.36 -5.65 -4.42
CA ALA A 140 15.08 -6.26 -5.71
C ALA A 140 16.33 -6.90 -6.34
N LYS A 141 17.46 -6.17 -6.33
CA LYS A 141 18.75 -6.67 -6.83
C LYS A 141 19.27 -7.85 -6.02
N MET A 142 19.10 -7.82 -4.69
CA MET A 142 19.52 -8.90 -3.80
C MET A 142 18.69 -10.17 -4.05
N SER A 143 17.37 -10.02 -4.10
CA SER A 143 16.43 -11.09 -4.45
C SER A 143 16.80 -11.75 -5.78
N LEU A 144 16.96 -10.96 -6.85
CA LEU A 144 17.34 -11.50 -8.16
C LEU A 144 18.73 -12.15 -8.13
N ALA A 145 19.73 -11.52 -7.51
CA ALA A 145 21.09 -12.03 -7.48
C ALA A 145 21.19 -13.40 -6.78
N TYR A 146 20.49 -13.61 -5.67
CA TYR A 146 20.48 -14.89 -4.98
C TYR A 146 19.84 -15.99 -5.81
N TYR A 147 18.69 -15.70 -6.44
CA TYR A 147 17.96 -16.68 -7.24
C TYR A 147 18.56 -16.94 -8.62
N ASN A 148 19.43 -16.04 -9.10
CA ASN A 148 20.19 -16.22 -10.33
C ASN A 148 21.59 -16.86 -10.10
N SER A 149 21.90 -17.22 -8.85
CA SER A 149 23.17 -17.85 -8.48
C SER A 149 23.03 -19.36 -8.29
N ASN A 150 24.13 -20.11 -8.42
CA ASN A 150 24.15 -21.51 -8.03
C ASN A 150 24.01 -21.64 -6.50
N ALA A 151 22.99 -22.37 -6.04
CA ALA A 151 22.69 -22.54 -4.62
C ALA A 151 23.85 -23.11 -3.80
N SER A 152 24.71 -23.94 -4.39
CA SER A 152 25.86 -24.55 -3.71
C SER A 152 27.04 -23.59 -3.53
N SER A 153 27.04 -22.44 -4.20
CA SER A 153 28.17 -21.51 -4.21
C SER A 153 27.77 -20.04 -4.07
N VAL A 154 26.53 -19.75 -3.67
CA VAL A 154 26.05 -18.36 -3.54
C VAL A 154 26.73 -17.66 -2.36
N ASP A 155 27.43 -16.56 -2.64
CA ASP A 155 27.97 -15.67 -1.61
C ASP A 155 26.90 -14.69 -1.14
N ILE A 156 26.09 -15.13 -0.18
CA ILE A 156 24.97 -14.36 0.38
C ILE A 156 25.48 -13.03 0.95
N TRP A 157 26.53 -13.08 1.78
CA TRP A 157 26.99 -11.94 2.56
C TRP A 157 27.79 -10.95 1.72
N GLY A 158 28.69 -11.41 0.86
CA GLY A 158 29.45 -10.51 -0.01
C GLY A 158 28.58 -9.82 -1.05
N THR A 159 27.57 -10.53 -1.59
CA THR A 159 26.54 -9.93 -2.46
C THR A 159 25.77 -8.84 -1.72
N PHE A 160 25.26 -9.12 -0.52
CA PHE A 160 24.49 -8.14 0.24
C PHE A 160 25.33 -6.92 0.63
N ARG A 161 26.55 -7.11 1.14
CA ARG A 161 27.47 -6.02 1.50
C ARG A 161 27.82 -5.15 0.29
N THR A 162 27.95 -5.75 -0.90
CA THR A 162 28.19 -5.01 -2.14
C THR A 162 26.98 -4.18 -2.55
N LEU A 163 25.78 -4.73 -2.44
CA LEU A 163 24.54 -4.00 -2.74
C LEU A 163 24.27 -2.90 -1.70
N TRP A 164 24.53 -3.15 -0.41
CA TRP A 164 24.42 -2.16 0.65
C TRP A 164 25.26 -0.92 0.36
N ARG A 165 26.56 -1.11 0.06
CA ARG A 165 27.48 0.00 -0.26
C ARG A 165 27.05 0.83 -1.47
N ARG A 166 26.29 0.25 -2.40
CA ARG A 166 25.77 0.96 -3.58
C ARG A 166 24.48 1.71 -3.31
N ALA A 167 23.65 1.22 -2.39
CA ALA A 167 22.31 1.74 -2.16
C ALA A 167 22.20 2.68 -0.97
N ASN A 168 23.07 2.51 0.03
CA ASN A 168 23.01 3.22 1.31
C ASN A 168 24.20 4.16 1.48
N LEU A 169 23.93 5.33 2.05
CA LEU A 169 24.96 6.31 2.41
C LEU A 169 25.69 5.92 3.70
N ALA A 170 24.99 5.22 4.61
CA ALA A 170 25.55 4.75 5.87
C ALA A 170 26.38 3.47 5.66
N PRO A 171 27.47 3.28 6.44
CA PRO A 171 28.23 2.04 6.41
C PRO A 171 27.35 0.85 6.80
N PHE A 172 27.73 -0.34 6.34
CA PHE A 172 27.04 -1.57 6.71
C PHE A 172 27.17 -1.81 8.22
N PRO A 173 26.06 -2.04 8.95
CA PRO A 173 26.13 -2.38 10.37
C PRO A 173 26.67 -3.79 10.55
N GLU A 174 27.94 -3.90 10.96
CA GLU A 174 28.59 -5.19 11.22
C GLU A 174 27.80 -6.04 12.24
N GLY A 175 27.76 -7.35 12.01
CA GLY A 175 26.94 -8.28 12.80
C GLY A 175 25.45 -8.32 12.39
N SER A 176 25.01 -7.49 11.44
CA SER A 176 23.66 -7.58 10.88
C SER A 176 23.50 -8.81 9.99
N HIS A 177 22.39 -9.52 10.17
CA HIS A 177 22.00 -10.69 9.39
C HIS A 177 20.70 -10.44 8.58
N PHE A 178 20.53 -9.24 8.03
CA PHE A 178 19.31 -8.83 7.33
C PHE A 178 18.77 -9.85 6.30
N PRO A 179 19.59 -10.46 5.41
CA PRO A 179 19.09 -11.49 4.48
C PRO A 179 18.38 -12.67 5.17
N CYS A 180 18.78 -13.03 6.39
CA CYS A 180 18.12 -14.08 7.17
C CYS A 180 16.77 -13.65 7.74
N ALA A 181 16.58 -12.36 7.99
CA ALA A 181 15.33 -11.78 8.48
C ALA A 181 14.37 -11.37 7.34
N PHE A 182 14.88 -11.31 6.10
CA PHE A 182 14.10 -10.85 4.96
C PHE A 182 13.19 -11.95 4.40
N GLY A 183 12.04 -12.09 5.04
CA GLY A 183 11.06 -13.14 4.76
C GLY A 183 10.62 -13.20 3.30
N HIS A 184 10.64 -12.09 2.56
CA HIS A 184 10.30 -12.03 1.13
C HIS A 184 11.20 -12.89 0.24
N LEU A 185 12.42 -13.22 0.67
CA LEU A 185 13.24 -14.21 -0.03
C LEU A 185 12.55 -15.57 -0.08
N ASN A 186 11.56 -15.84 0.76
CA ASN A 186 10.68 -17.01 0.70
C ASN A 186 9.27 -16.58 0.25
N GLY A 187 8.81 -17.06 -0.91
CA GLY A 187 7.49 -16.75 -1.47
C GLY A 187 7.49 -15.69 -2.57
N TYR A 188 8.18 -14.54 -2.38
CA TYR A 188 8.45 -13.62 -3.50
C TYR A 188 9.71 -14.05 -4.28
N SER A 189 10.65 -14.75 -3.63
CA SER A 189 11.79 -15.38 -4.29
C SER A 189 12.59 -14.40 -5.15
N ALA A 190 12.59 -14.56 -6.49
CA ALA A 190 13.32 -13.71 -7.44
C ALA A 190 12.53 -12.45 -7.88
N THR A 191 11.28 -12.32 -7.44
CA THR A 191 10.35 -11.32 -8.00
C THR A 191 10.13 -10.12 -7.07
N TYR A 192 11.04 -9.82 -6.13
CA TYR A 192 10.87 -8.67 -5.24
C TYR A 192 10.81 -7.32 -6.00
N TYR A 193 11.35 -7.26 -7.22
CA TYR A 193 11.21 -6.10 -8.13
C TYR A 193 9.74 -5.69 -8.33
N THR A 194 8.79 -6.62 -8.15
CA THR A 194 7.36 -6.36 -8.23
C THR A 194 6.93 -5.17 -7.39
N TYR A 195 7.50 -4.94 -6.20
CA TYR A 195 7.05 -3.84 -5.35
C TYR A 195 7.27 -2.48 -5.99
N LEU A 196 8.40 -2.27 -6.67
CA LEU A 196 8.67 -1.00 -7.35
C LEU A 196 7.94 -0.94 -8.70
N TRP A 197 7.88 -2.04 -9.44
CA TRP A 197 7.15 -2.12 -10.70
C TRP A 197 5.65 -1.86 -10.52
N SER A 198 5.04 -2.47 -9.50
CA SER A 198 3.67 -2.21 -9.11
C SER A 198 3.46 -0.75 -8.67
N LYS A 199 4.47 -0.09 -8.05
CA LYS A 199 4.35 1.32 -7.65
C LYS A 199 4.29 2.23 -8.87
N VAL A 200 5.02 1.89 -9.94
CA VAL A 200 4.93 2.59 -11.23
C VAL A 200 3.50 2.50 -11.78
N ILE A 201 2.94 1.28 -11.83
CA ILE A 201 1.58 1.04 -12.29
C ILE A 201 0.54 1.74 -11.40
N ALA A 202 0.73 1.67 -10.08
CA ALA A 202 -0.16 2.29 -9.10
C ALA A 202 -0.26 3.81 -9.30
N LYS A 203 0.87 4.49 -9.60
CA LYS A 203 0.87 5.93 -9.88
C LYS A 203 0.12 6.28 -11.16
N GLU A 204 0.25 5.47 -12.21
CA GLU A 204 -0.55 5.64 -13.43
C GLU A 204 -2.06 5.44 -13.16
N MET A 205 -2.42 4.39 -12.42
CA MET A 205 -3.83 4.14 -12.07
C MET A 205 -4.40 5.27 -11.19
N PHE A 206 -3.63 5.75 -10.22
CA PHE A 206 -4.03 6.87 -9.36
C PHE A 206 -4.27 8.15 -10.16
N GLY A 207 -3.48 8.40 -11.21
CA GLY A 207 -3.67 9.54 -12.11
C GLY A 207 -5.02 9.56 -12.84
N ALA A 208 -5.74 8.44 -12.91
CA ALA A 208 -7.09 8.37 -13.49
C ALA A 208 -8.21 8.78 -12.51
N PHE A 209 -7.90 9.06 -11.25
CA PHE A 209 -8.84 9.55 -10.25
C PHE A 209 -8.92 11.08 -10.25
N ASN A 210 -10.05 11.62 -9.76
CA ASN A 210 -10.23 13.06 -9.62
C ASN A 210 -9.38 13.57 -8.44
N GLN A 211 -8.27 14.23 -8.75
CA GLN A 211 -7.35 14.77 -7.74
C GLN A 211 -7.97 15.86 -6.85
N THR A 212 -9.10 16.45 -7.29
CA THR A 212 -9.86 17.42 -6.49
C THR A 212 -11.02 16.80 -5.72
N ASP A 213 -11.33 15.52 -5.93
CA ASP A 213 -12.32 14.77 -5.17
C ASP A 213 -12.03 13.26 -5.23
N LEU A 214 -11.11 12.79 -4.37
CA LEU A 214 -10.75 11.37 -4.29
C LEU A 214 -11.89 10.46 -3.79
N LEU A 215 -13.01 11.05 -3.34
CA LEU A 215 -14.19 10.31 -2.88
C LEU A 215 -15.28 10.23 -3.97
N ASP A 216 -15.04 10.75 -5.18
CA ASP A 216 -15.93 10.59 -6.33
C ASP A 216 -16.13 9.10 -6.64
N PRO A 217 -17.37 8.57 -6.58
CA PRO A 217 -17.63 7.17 -6.86
C PRO A 217 -17.42 6.80 -8.33
N THR A 218 -17.40 7.76 -9.26
CA THR A 218 -17.33 7.52 -10.71
C THR A 218 -16.04 6.81 -11.12
N PRO A 219 -14.83 7.37 -10.86
CA PRO A 219 -13.57 6.66 -11.14
C PRO A 219 -13.42 5.39 -10.28
N ALA A 220 -13.91 5.39 -9.04
CA ALA A 220 -13.85 4.22 -8.16
C ALA A 220 -14.66 3.02 -8.69
N LEU A 221 -15.84 3.25 -9.26
CA LEU A 221 -16.66 2.20 -9.89
C LEU A 221 -16.01 1.68 -11.17
N ARG A 222 -15.38 2.55 -11.96
CA ARG A 222 -14.60 2.14 -13.13
C ARG A 222 -13.40 1.28 -12.72
N TYR A 223 -12.65 1.69 -11.69
CA TYR A 223 -11.54 0.93 -11.14
C TYR A 223 -11.98 -0.45 -10.66
N ARG A 224 -13.05 -0.52 -9.85
CA ARG A 224 -13.61 -1.78 -9.39
C ARG A 224 -13.94 -2.72 -10.57
N ARG A 225 -14.66 -2.23 -11.58
CA ARG A 225 -15.10 -3.05 -12.72
C ARG A 225 -13.97 -3.48 -13.64
N ALA A 226 -13.00 -2.60 -13.89
CA ALA A 226 -11.95 -2.83 -14.87
C ALA A 226 -10.71 -3.52 -14.28
N ILE A 227 -10.42 -3.29 -13.00
CA ILE A 227 -9.19 -3.80 -12.35
C ILE A 227 -9.50 -4.91 -11.35
N LEU A 228 -10.50 -4.74 -10.48
CA LEU A 228 -10.71 -5.67 -9.36
C LEU A 228 -11.62 -6.85 -9.70
N GLU A 229 -12.77 -6.60 -10.32
CA GLU A 229 -13.75 -7.65 -10.64
C GLU A 229 -13.21 -8.75 -11.58
N PRO A 230 -12.34 -8.46 -12.57
CA PRO A 230 -11.78 -9.49 -13.44
C PRO A 230 -10.84 -10.46 -12.72
N GLY A 231 -10.23 -10.07 -11.59
CA GLY A 231 -9.15 -10.85 -10.97
C GLY A 231 -8.06 -11.19 -11.98
N GLY A 232 -7.58 -12.44 -11.96
CA GLY A 232 -6.59 -12.95 -12.92
C GLY A 232 -7.15 -13.47 -14.24
N SER A 233 -8.40 -13.15 -14.60
CA SER A 233 -9.04 -13.72 -15.80
C SER A 233 -8.53 -13.13 -17.13
N GLN A 234 -7.78 -12.04 -17.08
CA GLN A 234 -7.20 -11.37 -18.24
C GLN A 234 -5.79 -10.85 -17.91
N PRO A 235 -4.93 -10.64 -18.93
CA PRO A 235 -3.63 -10.06 -18.69
C PRO A 235 -3.70 -8.65 -18.08
N ALA A 236 -2.87 -8.36 -17.08
CA ALA A 236 -2.84 -7.06 -16.38
C ALA A 236 -2.72 -5.87 -17.34
N ALA A 237 -1.91 -5.98 -18.40
CA ALA A 237 -1.78 -4.93 -19.40
C ALA A 237 -3.11 -4.61 -20.14
N GLN A 238 -3.97 -5.61 -20.34
CA GLN A 238 -5.29 -5.41 -20.93
C GLN A 238 -6.25 -4.76 -19.93
N LEU A 239 -6.23 -5.17 -18.66
CA LEU A 239 -7.00 -4.55 -17.59
C LEU A 239 -6.65 -3.06 -17.45
N LEU A 240 -5.34 -2.76 -17.42
CA LEU A 240 -4.80 -1.41 -17.37
C LEU A 240 -5.22 -0.58 -18.58
N ARG A 241 -5.09 -1.13 -19.79
CA ARG A 241 -5.53 -0.43 -21.00
C ARG A 241 -7.02 -0.11 -20.97
N GLY A 242 -7.85 -1.05 -20.53
CA GLY A 242 -9.29 -0.84 -20.36
C GLY A 242 -9.63 0.23 -19.32
N PHE A 243 -8.88 0.29 -18.22
CA PHE A 243 -9.07 1.28 -17.17
C PHE A 243 -8.54 2.67 -17.54
N LEU A 244 -7.36 2.77 -18.13
CA LEU A 244 -6.70 4.02 -18.48
C LEU A 244 -7.16 4.61 -19.82
N GLY A 245 -7.71 3.77 -20.71
CA GLY A 245 -8.05 4.14 -22.09
C GLY A 245 -6.82 4.26 -23.01
N ARG A 246 -5.64 3.90 -22.52
CA ARG A 246 -4.34 3.91 -23.20
C ARG A 246 -3.40 2.90 -22.55
N ASP A 247 -2.27 2.63 -23.17
CA ASP A 247 -1.20 1.88 -22.50
C ASP A 247 -0.64 2.68 -21.31
N TYR A 248 -0.25 1.96 -20.26
CA TYR A 248 0.40 2.54 -19.09
C TYR A 248 1.85 2.90 -19.43
N THR A 249 2.36 3.96 -18.81
CA THR A 249 3.76 4.40 -18.95
C THR A 249 4.39 4.54 -17.57
N SER A 250 5.63 5.04 -17.48
CA SER A 250 6.26 5.43 -16.21
C SER A 250 6.04 6.89 -15.84
N SER A 251 5.31 7.65 -16.66
CA SER A 251 5.29 9.12 -16.59
C SER A 251 4.74 9.66 -15.27
N ALA A 252 3.63 9.12 -14.76
CA ALA A 252 3.08 9.54 -13.47
C ALA A 252 4.02 9.21 -12.31
N TRP A 253 4.74 8.08 -12.38
CA TRP A 253 5.75 7.73 -11.39
C TRP A 253 6.97 8.64 -11.47
N GLU A 254 7.44 8.98 -12.66
CA GLU A 254 8.58 9.90 -12.85
C GLU A 254 8.23 11.30 -12.34
N THR A 255 7.04 11.82 -12.68
CA THR A 255 6.55 13.09 -12.13
C THR A 255 6.52 13.04 -10.60
N TRP A 256 5.89 12.01 -10.02
CA TRP A 256 5.88 11.85 -8.56
C TRP A 256 7.28 11.70 -7.97
N PHE A 257 8.20 11.00 -8.64
CA PHE A 257 9.53 10.75 -8.11
C PHE A 257 10.37 12.04 -8.04
N TYR A 258 10.30 12.86 -9.09
CA TYR A 258 11.05 14.11 -9.21
C TYR A 258 10.32 15.35 -8.68
N GLU A 259 9.06 15.24 -8.27
CA GLU A 259 8.30 16.34 -7.68
C GLU A 259 8.92 16.82 -6.37
N ASP A 260 9.14 18.14 -6.29
CA ASP A 260 9.50 18.83 -5.05
C ASP A 260 8.27 19.01 -4.17
N SER A 261 8.12 18.10 -3.21
CA SER A 261 6.97 18.08 -2.29
C SER A 261 7.02 19.15 -1.19
N CYS A 262 8.06 19.99 -1.14
CA CYS A 262 8.27 20.94 -0.05
C CYS A 262 7.98 22.41 -0.42
N LEU A 263 7.88 22.76 -1.71
CA LEU A 263 7.59 24.15 -2.15
C LEU A 263 6.26 24.71 -1.62
N VAL A 264 5.30 23.84 -1.28
CA VAL A 264 3.99 24.24 -0.75
C VAL A 264 4.04 24.57 0.75
N ALA A 265 4.96 23.98 1.51
CA ALA A 265 5.03 24.12 2.96
C ALA A 265 5.70 25.42 3.44
N GLU A 266 6.58 26.03 2.62
CA GLU A 266 7.28 27.26 2.98
C GLU A 266 6.39 28.52 2.97
N GLN A 267 5.19 28.47 2.36
CA GLN A 267 4.32 29.64 2.21
C GLN A 267 3.34 29.87 3.38
N SER A 268 3.34 29.01 4.40
CA SER A 268 2.46 29.13 5.56
C SER A 268 3.24 29.01 6.87
N GLU A 269 3.71 30.13 7.42
CA GLU A 269 3.95 30.20 8.86
C GLU A 269 2.73 30.82 9.57
N PRO A 270 2.02 30.02 10.37
CA PRO A 270 1.43 30.51 11.60
C PRO A 270 1.95 29.73 12.81
N GLN A 271 2.16 30.46 13.91
CA GLN A 271 2.52 29.93 15.21
C GLN A 271 1.52 28.85 15.68
N LEU A 272 1.90 27.58 15.55
CA LEU A 272 1.13 26.45 16.08
C LEU A 272 1.92 25.77 17.20
N LEU A 273 1.42 25.91 18.42
CA LEU A 273 1.85 25.20 19.63
C LEU A 273 1.50 23.70 19.57
N TRP A 274 1.84 23.01 18.48
CA TRP A 274 2.04 21.55 18.51
C TRP A 274 3.47 21.31 18.97
N ARG A 275 3.70 21.42 20.28
CA ARG A 275 5.02 21.12 20.86
C ARG A 275 5.39 19.67 20.50
N THR A 276 6.44 19.56 19.70
CA THR A 276 7.13 18.34 19.29
C THR A 276 7.74 17.64 20.50
N HIS A 277 6.95 16.82 21.19
CA HIS A 277 7.47 15.70 21.96
C HIS A 277 6.75 14.46 21.44
N ASN A 278 7.46 13.67 20.65
CA ASN A 278 7.01 12.48 19.93
C ASN A 278 5.99 12.74 18.81
N VAL A 279 6.45 12.66 17.56
CA VAL A 279 5.59 12.57 16.38
C VAL A 279 4.91 11.19 16.44
N THR A 280 3.80 11.09 17.15
CA THR A 280 2.88 9.95 17.10
C THR A 280 1.61 10.46 16.45
N LEU A 281 1.33 10.03 15.22
CA LEU A 281 0.06 10.34 14.58
C LEU A 281 -1.09 9.77 15.44
N VAL A 282 -2.17 10.52 15.48
CA VAL A 282 -3.30 10.28 16.38
C VAL A 282 -4.48 9.82 15.54
N LEU A 283 -4.67 8.51 15.48
CA LEU A 283 -5.67 7.88 14.61
C LEU A 283 -6.42 6.82 15.40
N LEU A 284 -7.72 7.05 15.58
CA LEU A 284 -8.66 6.11 16.20
C LEU A 284 -9.53 5.55 15.08
N VAL A 285 -9.24 4.31 14.64
CA VAL A 285 -9.98 3.67 13.54
C VAL A 285 -11.31 3.12 14.08
N VAL A 286 -12.32 3.97 14.06
CA VAL A 286 -13.67 3.55 13.70
C VAL A 286 -13.93 4.27 12.39
N VAL A 287 -14.37 3.55 11.34
CA VAL A 287 -14.64 4.03 9.96
C VAL A 287 -13.59 3.61 8.92
N VAL A 288 -13.62 2.33 8.56
CA VAL A 288 -13.46 1.91 7.14
C VAL A 288 -14.79 1.33 6.61
N VAL A 289 -15.73 0.99 7.50
CA VAL A 289 -17.06 0.46 7.14
C VAL A 289 -18.01 1.54 6.60
N PHE A 290 -17.85 2.83 6.93
CA PHE A 290 -18.80 3.87 6.47
C PHE A 290 -18.52 4.41 5.07
N ALA A 291 -17.26 4.53 4.63
CA ALA A 291 -16.94 4.96 3.27
C ALA A 291 -17.36 3.91 2.22
N VAL A 292 -17.21 2.61 2.55
CA VAL A 292 -17.73 1.50 1.73
C VAL A 292 -19.22 1.22 2.00
N GLY A 293 -19.74 1.60 3.17
CA GLY A 293 -21.15 1.46 3.54
C GLY A 293 -22.09 2.24 2.64
N CYS A 294 -21.66 3.39 2.10
CA CYS A 294 -22.41 4.12 1.06
C CYS A 294 -22.43 3.40 -0.30
N LEU A 295 -21.38 2.62 -0.62
CA LEU A 295 -21.34 1.75 -1.81
C LEU A 295 -22.17 0.47 -1.64
N LEU A 296 -22.28 -0.07 -0.41
CA LEU A 296 -23.04 -1.28 -0.11
C LEU A 296 -24.54 -1.02 0.16
N ARG A 297 -24.93 0.12 0.76
CA ARG A 297 -26.35 0.44 1.03
C ARG A 297 -27.20 0.63 -0.22
N ARG A 298 -26.62 0.98 -1.37
CA ARG A 298 -27.36 1.04 -2.65
C ARG A 298 -27.58 -0.33 -3.29
N TRP A 299 -26.93 -1.40 -2.81
CA TRP A 299 -27.07 -2.75 -3.36
C TRP A 299 -28.28 -3.51 -2.80
N GLN A 300 -28.77 -3.18 -1.60
CA GLN A 300 -29.99 -3.79 -1.04
C GLN A 300 -31.31 -3.20 -1.55
N LEU A 301 -31.29 -2.10 -2.31
CA LEU A 301 -32.51 -1.44 -2.83
C LEU A 301 -32.79 -1.74 -4.32
N GLN A 302 -32.00 -2.61 -4.95
CA GLN A 302 -32.19 -3.03 -6.35
C GLN A 302 -32.22 -4.56 -6.52
N ARG A 303 -32.67 -5.29 -5.50
CA ARG A 303 -33.13 -6.67 -5.63
C ARG A 303 -34.58 -6.77 -5.21
#